data_AF-A0A060XJD2-F1
#
_entry.id   AF-A0A060XJD2-F1
#
_cell.length_a   1.000
_cell.length_b   1.000
_cell.length_c   1.000
_cell.angle_alpha   90.00
_cell.angle_beta   90.00
_cell.angle_gamma   90.00
#
_symmetry.space_group_name_H-M   'P 1'
#
loop_
_entity.id
_entity.type
_entity.pdbx_description
1 polymer ?
#
loop_
_entity_poly.entity_id
_entity_poly.type
_entity_poly.pdbx_seq_one_letter_code
_entity_poly.pdbx_strand_id
1 'polypeptide(L)'
;CECYGHSNRCSYIDFINIVTCVSCKHNTRGQNCQHCRLGYFRNISAELDDDNVCIECNCNQLGSFHARCNETGYCQCRDGSTGTKCDDCLPGYSWRQGCSPNVCDDDMLLCQNGGTCFQNQKCLCLPEYKGLLCEQLLCEGERGCSGASASYLSLVAMLSCLLANALLRQQREREYNLSKSSKSMYEYFFVEIVIFVPSKRYHSEENDP
;
A
#
# COMPACT_ATOMS: atom_id res chain seq x y z
N CYS A 1 4.65 52.61 -20.28
CA CYS A 1 4.28 51.61 -19.27
C CYS A 1 3.12 50.82 -19.82
N GLU A 2 3.31 49.53 -20.10
CA GLU A 2 2.25 48.66 -20.56
C GLU A 2 1.94 47.67 -19.44
N CYS A 3 0.87 47.93 -18.71
CA CYS A 3 0.51 47.16 -17.51
C CYS A 3 -0.87 46.49 -17.62
N TYR A 4 -1.39 46.33 -18.85
CA TYR A 4 -2.73 45.81 -19.15
C TYR A 4 -3.83 46.40 -18.26
N GLY A 5 -3.83 47.73 -18.05
CA GLY A 5 -4.83 48.39 -17.20
C GLY A 5 -4.70 48.12 -15.68
N HIS A 6 -3.83 47.21 -15.26
CA HIS A 6 -3.70 46.80 -13.85
C HIS A 6 -2.69 47.61 -13.04
N SER A 7 -1.95 48.54 -13.66
CA SER A 7 -1.18 49.55 -12.94
C SER A 7 -1.03 50.81 -13.77
N ASN A 8 -0.95 51.95 -13.10
CA ASN A 8 -0.62 53.24 -13.68
C ASN A 8 0.79 53.72 -13.29
N ARG A 9 1.61 52.86 -12.67
CA ARG A 9 2.94 53.19 -12.18
C ARG A 9 3.95 52.13 -12.62
N CYS A 10 5.14 52.58 -13.02
CA CYS A 10 6.28 51.68 -13.26
C CYS A 10 7.55 52.18 -12.58
N SER A 11 8.47 51.24 -12.40
CA SER A 11 9.87 51.50 -12.13
C SER A 11 10.68 51.12 -13.35
N TYR A 12 11.70 51.92 -13.66
CA TYR A 12 12.75 51.54 -14.60
C TYR A 12 13.94 51.01 -13.81
N ILE A 13 14.55 49.94 -14.31
CA ILE A 13 15.67 49.26 -13.66
C ILE A 13 16.87 49.36 -14.61
N ASP A 14 17.74 50.34 -14.35
CA ASP A 14 18.82 50.77 -15.24
C ASP A 14 19.77 49.63 -15.65
N PHE A 15 20.17 48.80 -14.68
CA PHE A 15 21.20 47.77 -14.87
C PHE A 15 20.77 46.59 -15.75
N ILE A 16 19.46 46.41 -15.98
CA ILE A 16 18.90 45.39 -16.89
C ILE A 16 18.04 46.00 -18.00
N ASN A 17 17.97 47.34 -18.10
CA ASN A 17 17.16 48.08 -19.08
C ASN A 17 15.71 47.56 -19.18
N ILE A 18 15.08 47.36 -18.02
CA ILE A 18 13.71 46.83 -17.91
C ILE A 18 12.79 47.86 -17.26
N VAL A 19 11.61 48.07 -17.87
CA VAL A 19 10.50 48.78 -17.26
C VAL A 19 9.57 47.73 -16.64
N THR A 20 9.28 47.86 -15.35
CA THR A 20 8.37 46.96 -14.63
C THR A 20 7.24 47.76 -13.99
N CYS A 21 6.02 47.29 -14.16
CA CYS A 21 4.84 47.79 -13.48
C CYS A 21 4.97 47.55 -11.97
N VAL A 22 4.65 48.58 -11.19
CA VAL A 22 4.69 48.48 -9.73
C VAL A 22 3.27 48.52 -9.18
N SER A 23 3.06 47.83 -8.06
CA SER A 23 1.74 47.78 -7.40
C SER A 23 0.60 47.31 -8.33
N CYS A 24 0.83 46.25 -9.11
CA CYS A 24 -0.19 45.61 -9.94
C CYS A 24 -1.47 45.32 -9.14
N LYS A 25 -2.63 45.74 -9.65
CA LYS A 25 -3.97 45.55 -9.10
C LYS A 25 -4.60 44.26 -9.63
N HIS A 26 -5.87 44.00 -9.28
CA HIS A 26 -6.68 42.92 -9.88
C HIS A 26 -6.06 41.53 -9.73
N ASN A 27 -5.37 41.32 -8.59
CA ASN A 27 -4.64 40.09 -8.28
C ASN A 27 -3.61 39.64 -9.32
N THR A 28 -3.10 40.61 -10.10
CA THR A 28 -2.06 40.38 -11.09
C THR A 28 -0.65 40.64 -10.53
N ARG A 29 0.34 40.16 -11.27
CA ARG A 29 1.78 40.28 -11.02
C ARG A 29 2.56 40.09 -12.32
N GLY A 30 3.88 40.22 -12.23
CA GLY A 30 4.78 40.14 -13.38
C GLY A 30 5.14 41.53 -13.89
N GLN A 31 6.06 41.58 -14.83
CA GLN A 31 6.62 42.84 -15.32
C GLN A 31 5.56 43.79 -15.89
N ASN A 32 4.57 43.25 -16.58
CA ASN A 32 3.48 44.00 -17.19
C ASN A 32 2.14 43.71 -16.51
N CYS A 33 2.16 43.14 -15.29
CA CYS A 33 0.95 42.65 -14.62
C CYS A 33 0.19 41.55 -15.40
N GLN A 34 0.89 40.75 -16.21
CA GLN A 34 0.29 39.76 -17.12
C GLN A 34 -0.01 38.38 -16.50
N HIS A 35 0.43 38.14 -15.26
CA HIS A 35 0.27 36.86 -14.58
C HIS A 35 -0.57 37.01 -13.33
N CYS A 36 -1.28 35.97 -12.94
CA CYS A 36 -1.97 35.96 -11.65
C CYS A 36 -1.01 35.73 -10.49
N ARG A 37 -1.32 36.36 -9.35
CA ARG A 37 -0.62 36.16 -8.07
C ARG A 37 -0.75 34.71 -7.60
N LEU A 38 0.13 34.29 -6.70
CA LEU A 38 0.01 32.98 -6.05
C LEU A 38 -1.34 32.88 -5.34
N GLY A 39 -2.03 31.76 -5.51
CA GLY A 39 -3.40 31.59 -5.01
C GLY A 39 -4.48 32.07 -5.99
N TYR A 40 -4.11 32.51 -7.20
CA TYR A 40 -5.03 32.86 -8.27
C TYR A 40 -4.65 32.15 -9.58
N PHE A 41 -5.64 31.86 -10.43
CA PHE A 41 -5.46 31.31 -11.77
C PHE A 41 -6.11 32.22 -12.82
N ARG A 42 -5.65 32.12 -14.07
CA ARG A 42 -6.13 32.98 -15.17
C ARG A 42 -7.51 32.51 -15.65
N ASN A 43 -8.46 33.44 -15.75
CA ASN A 43 -9.69 33.22 -16.49
C ASN A 43 -9.39 33.27 -18.00
N ILE A 44 -9.50 32.13 -18.68
CA ILE A 44 -9.16 32.04 -20.10
C ILE A 44 -10.18 32.80 -20.97
N SER A 45 -11.41 32.95 -20.50
CA SER A 45 -12.49 33.65 -21.20
C SER A 45 -12.45 35.16 -21.04
N ALA A 46 -11.59 35.69 -20.17
CA ALA A 46 -11.42 37.12 -19.97
C ALA A 46 -10.21 37.65 -20.76
N GLU A 47 -10.34 38.89 -21.24
CA GLU A 47 -9.23 39.64 -21.81
C GLU A 47 -8.18 39.98 -20.75
N LEU A 48 -6.95 40.27 -21.19
CA LEU A 48 -5.82 40.52 -20.28
C LEU A 48 -5.94 41.81 -19.47
N ASP A 49 -6.77 42.76 -19.88
CA ASP A 49 -7.01 44.03 -19.20
C ASP A 49 -8.27 44.02 -18.31
N ASP A 50 -8.99 42.90 -18.23
CA ASP A 50 -10.18 42.74 -17.39
C ASP A 50 -9.83 42.70 -15.90
N ASP A 51 -10.58 43.43 -15.08
CA ASP A 51 -10.38 43.50 -13.63
C ASP A 51 -10.58 42.15 -12.90
N ASN A 52 -11.24 41.19 -13.54
CA ASN A 52 -11.51 39.84 -13.05
C ASN A 52 -10.74 38.76 -13.82
N VAL A 53 -9.64 39.12 -14.51
CA VAL A 53 -8.78 38.17 -15.23
C VAL A 53 -8.17 37.10 -14.32
N CYS A 54 -8.03 37.37 -13.02
CA CYS A 54 -7.47 36.46 -12.03
C CYS A 54 -8.52 35.99 -11.02
N ILE A 55 -8.82 34.69 -11.05
CA ILE A 55 -9.81 34.04 -10.17
C ILE A 55 -9.09 33.38 -9.01
N GLU A 56 -9.62 33.55 -7.79
CA GLU A 56 -9.03 32.97 -6.59
C GLU A 56 -9.14 31.44 -6.57
N CYS A 57 -8.06 30.78 -6.16
CA CYS A 57 -8.00 29.34 -6.07
C CYS A 57 -8.89 28.80 -4.96
N ASN A 58 -8.96 29.45 -3.78
CA ASN A 58 -9.72 29.00 -2.61
C ASN A 58 -9.42 27.55 -2.16
N CYS A 59 -8.15 27.12 -2.25
CA CYS A 59 -7.75 25.80 -1.76
C CYS A 59 -7.85 25.72 -0.24
N ASN A 60 -8.53 24.69 0.28
CA ASN A 60 -8.65 24.45 1.70
C ASN A 60 -7.27 24.18 2.31
N GLN A 61 -6.89 24.94 3.34
CA GLN A 61 -5.55 24.89 3.93
C GLN A 61 -5.27 23.56 4.64
N LEU A 62 -6.30 22.88 5.16
CA LEU A 62 -6.17 21.60 5.86
C LEU A 62 -6.24 20.41 4.89
N GLY A 63 -7.02 20.52 3.82
CA GLY A 63 -7.15 19.46 2.81
C GLY A 63 -6.17 19.56 1.64
N SER A 64 -5.48 20.69 1.46
CA SER A 64 -4.51 20.90 0.37
C SER A 64 -3.06 20.96 0.88
N PHE A 65 -2.11 20.67 0.00
CA PHE A 65 -0.68 20.87 0.32
C PHE A 65 -0.30 22.36 0.38
N HIS A 66 -0.95 23.19 -0.44
CA HIS A 66 -0.70 24.62 -0.54
C HIS A 66 -1.89 25.36 -1.15
N ALA A 67 -1.90 26.69 -1.02
CA ALA A 67 -2.96 27.55 -1.56
C ALA A 67 -2.97 27.69 -3.10
N ARG A 68 -2.01 27.08 -3.81
CA ARG A 68 -1.91 27.14 -5.29
C ARG A 68 -2.82 26.11 -5.94
N CYS A 69 -3.43 26.51 -7.05
CA CYS A 69 -4.19 25.65 -7.95
C CYS A 69 -3.57 25.66 -9.36
N ASN A 70 -4.01 24.72 -10.20
CA ASN A 70 -3.63 24.68 -11.62
C ASN A 70 -4.42 25.74 -12.44
N GLU A 71 -4.21 25.74 -13.76
CA GLU A 71 -4.87 26.67 -14.69
C GLU A 71 -6.40 26.51 -14.75
N THR A 72 -6.93 25.39 -14.28
CA THR A 72 -8.38 25.12 -14.21
C THR A 72 -8.97 25.35 -12.81
N GLY A 73 -8.18 25.85 -11.86
CA GLY A 73 -8.65 26.13 -10.50
C GLY A 73 -8.66 24.93 -9.55
N TYR A 74 -8.11 23.77 -9.96
CA TYR A 74 -7.99 22.57 -9.11
C TYR A 74 -6.79 22.64 -8.19
N CYS A 75 -7.03 22.34 -6.91
CA CYS A 75 -6.04 22.32 -5.86
C CYS A 75 -5.35 20.95 -5.74
N GLN A 76 -4.13 20.93 -5.22
CA GLN A 76 -3.43 19.68 -4.93
C GLN A 76 -3.83 19.18 -3.54
N CYS A 77 -4.72 18.18 -3.50
CA CYS A 77 -5.26 17.63 -2.27
C CYS A 77 -4.27 16.70 -1.56
N ARG A 78 -4.34 16.69 -0.23
CA ARG A 78 -3.66 15.74 0.65
C ARG A 78 -4.40 14.40 0.64
N ASP A 79 -3.73 13.39 1.16
CA ASP A 79 -4.30 12.04 1.32
C ASP A 79 -5.64 12.11 2.07
N GLY A 80 -6.63 11.39 1.55
CA GLY A 80 -7.98 11.37 2.10
C GLY A 80 -8.87 12.57 1.76
N SER A 81 -8.31 13.65 1.19
CA SER A 81 -9.09 14.84 0.78
C SER A 81 -9.41 14.80 -0.72
N THR A 82 -10.53 15.37 -1.12
CA THR A 82 -11.02 15.40 -2.51
C THR A 82 -11.82 16.67 -2.80
N GLY A 83 -12.29 16.81 -4.05
CA GLY A 83 -12.98 18.00 -4.54
C GLY A 83 -12.03 19.02 -5.18
N THR A 84 -12.60 20.01 -5.88
CA THR A 84 -11.79 21.01 -6.60
C THR A 84 -10.94 21.87 -5.67
N LYS A 85 -11.44 22.06 -4.43
CA LYS A 85 -10.83 22.90 -3.39
C LYS A 85 -10.28 22.09 -2.21
N CYS A 86 -10.31 20.76 -2.30
CA CYS A 86 -9.89 19.85 -1.24
C CYS A 86 -10.64 20.06 0.08
N ASP A 87 -11.91 20.37 -0.02
CA ASP A 87 -12.85 20.67 1.06
C ASP A 87 -13.74 19.47 1.45
N ASP A 88 -13.65 18.38 0.69
CA ASP A 88 -14.35 17.13 0.95
C ASP A 88 -13.37 16.01 1.32
N CYS A 89 -13.89 14.97 1.97
CA CYS A 89 -13.14 13.75 2.25
C CYS A 89 -13.55 12.61 1.32
N LEU A 90 -12.57 11.77 0.97
CA LEU A 90 -12.81 10.51 0.28
C LEU A 90 -13.65 9.56 1.16
N PRO A 91 -14.35 8.58 0.56
CA PRO A 91 -15.03 7.53 1.34
C PRO A 91 -14.07 6.85 2.32
N GLY A 92 -14.53 6.62 3.55
CA GLY A 92 -13.70 6.09 4.63
C GLY A 92 -12.83 7.13 5.34
N TYR A 93 -13.00 8.43 5.06
CA TYR A 93 -12.38 9.54 5.78
C TYR A 93 -13.45 10.48 6.36
N SER A 94 -13.12 11.18 7.43
CA SER A 94 -13.98 12.21 8.05
C SER A 94 -13.24 13.53 8.25
N TRP A 95 -13.95 14.65 8.07
CA TRP A 95 -13.38 16.00 8.21
C TRP A 95 -13.20 16.40 9.67
N ARG A 96 -11.97 16.71 10.07
CA ARG A 96 -11.64 17.25 11.40
C ARG A 96 -10.63 18.39 11.30
N GLN A 97 -9.35 18.09 11.47
CA GLN A 97 -8.24 19.01 11.19
C GLN A 97 -7.64 18.67 9.82
N GLY A 98 -8.50 18.56 8.82
CA GLY A 98 -8.26 17.86 7.56
C GLY A 98 -8.91 16.47 7.56
N CYS A 99 -8.79 15.75 6.45
CA CYS A 99 -9.35 14.41 6.32
C CYS A 99 -8.50 13.38 7.05
N SER A 100 -9.11 12.64 7.98
CA SER A 100 -8.49 11.54 8.70
C SER A 100 -9.22 10.23 8.37
N PRO A 101 -8.51 9.10 8.21
CA PRO A 101 -9.14 7.82 7.95
C PRO A 101 -10.02 7.42 9.13
N ASN A 102 -11.18 6.85 8.82
CA ASN A 102 -12.06 6.25 9.80
C ASN A 102 -11.41 4.95 10.30
N VAL A 103 -11.27 4.83 11.61
CA VAL A 103 -10.64 3.65 12.25
C VAL A 103 -11.65 2.55 12.49
N CYS A 104 -12.91 2.92 12.62
CA CYS A 104 -14.02 1.99 12.75
C CYS A 104 -15.18 2.48 11.89
N ASP A 105 -15.95 1.53 11.37
CA ASP A 105 -17.21 1.76 10.69
C ASP A 105 -18.38 1.74 11.68
N ASP A 106 -19.57 2.05 11.18
CA ASP A 106 -20.81 2.00 11.97
C ASP A 106 -21.17 0.55 12.38
N ASP A 107 -20.54 -0.47 11.78
CA ASP A 107 -20.80 -1.89 12.02
C ASP A 107 -19.97 -2.49 13.18
N MET A 108 -19.11 -1.70 13.84
CA MET A 108 -18.26 -2.12 14.97
C MET A 108 -17.24 -3.23 14.63
N LEU A 109 -16.94 -3.50 13.36
CA LEU A 109 -16.17 -4.69 12.97
C LEU A 109 -14.65 -4.52 13.06
N LEU A 110 -14.13 -3.30 13.24
CA LEU A 110 -12.69 -3.05 13.24
C LEU A 110 -12.03 -3.14 14.62
N CYS A 111 -12.72 -2.78 15.71
CA CYS A 111 -12.14 -2.85 17.05
C CYS A 111 -12.14 -4.30 17.54
N GLN A 112 -10.98 -4.81 17.93
CA GLN A 112 -10.77 -6.18 18.40
C GLN A 112 -10.83 -6.26 19.93
N ASN A 113 -10.89 -7.49 20.45
CA ASN A 113 -10.78 -7.78 21.89
C ASN A 113 -11.76 -7.00 22.79
N GLY A 114 -12.98 -6.75 22.28
CA GLY A 114 -14.03 -6.02 23.02
C GLY A 114 -13.85 -4.50 23.05
N GLY A 115 -12.95 -3.94 22.23
CA GLY A 115 -12.81 -2.49 22.08
C GLY A 115 -14.08 -1.83 21.55
N THR A 116 -14.42 -0.65 22.09
CA THR A 116 -15.59 0.12 21.63
C THR A 116 -15.16 1.25 20.71
N CYS A 117 -15.79 1.38 19.54
CA CYS A 117 -15.53 2.49 18.64
C CYS A 117 -16.02 3.82 19.24
N PHE A 118 -15.17 4.84 19.22
CA PHE A 118 -15.53 6.19 19.61
C PHE A 118 -15.49 7.13 18.40
N GLN A 119 -16.66 7.67 18.04
CA GLN A 119 -16.86 8.63 16.95
C GLN A 119 -16.27 8.19 15.59
N ASN A 120 -16.16 6.89 15.30
CA ASN A 120 -15.53 6.34 14.08
C ASN A 120 -14.03 6.66 13.93
N GLN A 121 -13.38 7.06 15.03
CA GLN A 121 -12.02 7.64 15.01
C GLN A 121 -10.97 6.82 15.75
N LYS A 122 -11.38 6.10 16.80
CA LYS A 122 -10.46 5.32 17.61
C LYS A 122 -11.21 4.23 18.35
N CYS A 123 -10.51 3.12 18.57
CA CYS A 123 -10.97 2.09 19.47
C CYS A 123 -10.61 2.46 20.92
N LEU A 124 -11.60 2.44 21.80
CA LEU A 124 -11.39 2.48 23.25
C LEU A 124 -11.13 1.04 23.70
N CYS A 125 -9.88 0.75 24.05
CA CYS A 125 -9.45 -0.59 24.43
C CYS A 125 -9.76 -0.88 25.91
N LEU A 126 -10.02 -2.15 26.20
CA LEU A 126 -9.99 -2.66 27.58
C LEU A 126 -8.56 -2.55 28.15
N PRO A 127 -8.39 -2.52 29.49
CA PRO A 127 -7.10 -2.27 30.13
C PRO A 127 -5.97 -3.23 29.73
N GLU A 128 -6.32 -4.45 29.31
CA GLU A 128 -5.36 -5.49 28.90
C GLU A 128 -4.92 -5.39 27.44
N TYR A 129 -5.46 -4.44 26.67
CA TYR A 129 -5.21 -4.31 25.23
C TYR A 129 -4.79 -2.90 24.82
N LYS A 130 -4.00 -2.82 23.75
CA LYS A 130 -3.50 -1.60 23.10
C LYS A 130 -3.42 -1.79 21.59
N GLY A 131 -3.04 -0.74 20.87
CA GLY A 131 -2.99 -0.73 19.40
C GLY A 131 -4.10 0.13 18.81
N LEU A 132 -4.06 0.35 17.50
CA LEU A 132 -5.05 1.19 16.80
C LEU A 132 -6.45 0.56 16.88
N LEU A 133 -6.50 -0.76 16.82
CA LEU A 133 -7.69 -1.60 16.81
C LEU A 133 -7.81 -2.45 18.08
N CYS A 134 -7.05 -2.15 19.14
CA CYS A 134 -6.96 -2.99 20.35
C CYS A 134 -6.47 -4.42 20.08
N GLU A 135 -5.68 -4.59 19.04
CA GLU A 135 -5.21 -5.88 18.54
C GLU A 135 -4.05 -6.48 19.35
N GLN A 136 -3.38 -5.66 20.18
CA GLN A 136 -2.20 -6.05 20.94
C GLN A 136 -2.52 -6.19 22.42
N LEU A 137 -1.98 -7.22 23.08
CA LEU A 137 -1.99 -7.29 24.54
C LEU A 137 -1.06 -6.23 25.13
N LEU A 138 -1.53 -5.53 26.16
CA LEU A 138 -0.72 -4.67 27.00
C LEU A 138 0.07 -5.57 27.97
N CYS A 139 1.40 -5.46 27.95
CA CYS A 139 2.27 -6.24 28.82
C CYS A 139 3.12 -5.28 29.66
N GLU A 140 2.97 -5.35 30.98
CA GLU A 140 3.76 -4.57 31.92
C GLU A 140 4.94 -5.40 32.44
N GLY A 141 6.16 -5.02 32.04
CA GLY A 141 7.41 -5.50 32.66
C GLY A 141 7.76 -6.99 32.48
N GLU A 142 8.78 -7.45 33.23
CA GLU A 142 9.47 -8.75 33.12
C GLU A 142 8.60 -10.00 33.39
N ARG A 143 7.28 -9.85 33.61
CA ARG A 143 6.35 -10.97 33.64
C ARG A 143 5.56 -10.95 32.34
N GLY A 144 6.04 -11.76 31.42
CA GLY A 144 5.72 -11.70 29.99
C GLY A 144 4.24 -11.63 29.66
N CYS A 145 3.99 -11.07 28.46
CA CYS A 145 2.73 -11.18 27.76
C CYS A 145 2.27 -12.64 27.79
N SER A 146 1.17 -12.94 28.48
CA SER A 146 0.57 -14.28 28.45
C SER A 146 -0.21 -14.45 27.14
N GLY A 147 0.51 -14.45 26.02
CA GLY A 147 0.12 -15.23 24.86
C GLY A 147 0.36 -16.69 25.20
N ALA A 148 -0.50 -17.26 26.05
CA ALA A 148 -0.39 -18.64 26.45
C ALA A 148 -0.39 -19.52 25.19
N SER A 149 0.70 -20.29 25.03
CA SER A 149 0.79 -21.56 24.27
C SER A 149 1.22 -21.59 22.79
N ALA A 150 1.88 -20.59 22.20
CA ALA A 150 2.50 -20.82 20.87
C ALA A 150 3.81 -21.66 20.93
N SER A 151 4.63 -21.48 21.97
CA SER A 151 5.99 -22.05 22.01
C SER A 151 6.03 -23.51 22.43
N TYR A 152 5.19 -23.93 23.39
CA TYR A 152 5.13 -25.33 23.84
C TYR A 152 4.45 -26.24 22.82
N LEU A 153 3.36 -25.78 22.17
CA LEU A 153 2.70 -26.56 21.13
C LEU A 153 3.61 -26.75 19.90
N SER A 154 4.42 -25.75 19.55
CA SER A 154 5.38 -25.85 18.44
C SER A 154 6.52 -26.84 18.72
N LEU A 155 7.12 -26.82 19.92
CA LEU A 155 8.18 -27.77 20.28
C LEU A 155 7.69 -29.22 20.36
N VAL A 156 6.50 -29.44 20.93
CA VAL A 156 5.88 -30.79 21.00
C VAL A 156 5.53 -31.31 19.61
N ALA A 157 5.03 -30.47 18.71
CA ALA A 157 4.76 -30.84 17.32
C ALA A 157 6.05 -31.16 16.52
N MET A 158 7.13 -30.43 16.77
CA MET A 158 8.43 -30.71 16.12
C MET A 158 9.04 -32.02 16.64
N LEU A 159 8.98 -32.28 17.94
CA LEU A 159 9.45 -33.53 18.55
C LEU A 159 8.63 -34.74 18.08
N SER A 160 7.30 -34.62 18.00
CA SER A 160 6.44 -35.70 17.51
C SER A 160 6.68 -36.00 16.03
N CYS A 161 6.91 -34.98 15.20
CA CYS A 161 7.24 -35.15 13.78
C CYS A 161 8.61 -35.80 13.57
N LEU A 162 9.62 -35.46 14.38
CA LEU A 162 10.93 -36.12 14.35
C LEU A 162 10.85 -37.60 14.76
N LEU A 163 10.08 -37.91 15.81
CA LEU A 163 9.83 -39.29 16.24
C LEU A 163 9.09 -40.09 15.16
N ALA A 164 8.07 -39.51 14.52
CA ALA A 164 7.34 -40.18 13.43
C ALA A 164 8.26 -40.48 12.23
N ASN A 165 9.12 -39.53 11.84
CA ASN A 165 10.10 -39.76 10.77
C ASN A 165 11.14 -40.81 11.13
N ALA A 166 11.60 -40.86 12.38
CA ALA A 166 12.52 -41.89 12.86
C ALA A 166 11.87 -43.27 12.85
N LEU A 167 10.61 -43.39 13.29
CA LEU A 167 9.85 -44.63 13.25
C LEU A 167 9.59 -45.10 11.81
N LEU A 168 9.26 -44.19 10.88
CA LEU A 168 9.10 -44.51 9.46
C LEU A 168 10.42 -44.94 8.79
N ARG A 169 11.56 -44.35 9.21
CA ARG A 169 12.88 -44.81 8.77
C ARG A 169 13.18 -46.21 9.32
N GLN A 170 12.89 -46.46 10.59
CA GLN A 170 13.08 -47.77 11.20
C GLN A 170 12.17 -48.83 10.56
N GLN A 171 10.93 -48.49 10.20
CA GLN A 171 10.04 -49.38 9.45
C GLN A 171 10.58 -49.65 8.04
N ARG A 172 11.04 -48.64 7.31
CA ARG A 172 11.69 -48.83 6.00
C ARG A 172 12.94 -49.69 6.08
N GLU A 173 13.77 -49.53 7.10
CA GLU A 173 14.95 -50.38 7.32
C GLU A 173 14.56 -51.81 7.67
N ARG A 174 13.51 -52.02 8.47
CA ARG A 174 12.97 -53.37 8.74
C ARG A 174 12.43 -54.02 7.47
N GLU A 175 11.66 -53.30 6.66
CA GLU A 175 11.13 -53.79 5.38
C GLU A 175 12.26 -54.10 4.38
N TYR A 176 13.27 -53.23 4.31
CA TYR A 176 14.47 -53.45 3.49
C TYR A 176 15.24 -54.71 3.92
N ASN A 177 15.42 -54.91 5.24
CA ASN A 177 16.10 -56.09 5.77
C ASN A 177 15.27 -57.38 5.61
N LEU A 178 13.93 -57.30 5.72
CA LEU A 178 13.03 -58.43 5.43
C LEU A 178 13.08 -58.81 3.94
N SER A 179 13.10 -57.81 3.04
CA SER A 179 13.25 -57.99 1.60
C SER A 179 14.61 -58.60 1.22
N LYS A 180 15.69 -58.17 1.88
CA LYS A 180 17.04 -58.71 1.68
C LYS A 180 17.16 -60.15 2.20
N SER A 181 16.53 -60.48 3.33
CA SER A 181 16.46 -61.84 3.85
C SER A 181 15.63 -62.77 2.94
N SER A 182 14.58 -62.26 2.30
CA SER A 182 13.80 -63.00 1.31
C SER A 182 14.61 -63.28 0.03
N LYS A 183 15.31 -62.28 -0.52
CA LYS A 183 16.17 -62.45 -1.71
C LYS A 183 17.35 -63.40 -1.49
N SER A 184 17.95 -63.41 -0.30
CA SER A 184 19.02 -64.35 0.04
C SER A 184 18.55 -65.81 0.08
N MET A 185 17.25 -66.08 0.23
CA MET A 185 16.72 -67.45 0.18
C MET A 185 16.53 -67.94 -1.27
N TYR A 186 16.23 -67.04 -2.21
CA TYR A 186 16.01 -67.37 -3.63
C TYR A 186 17.30 -67.52 -4.44
N GLU A 187 18.40 -66.86 -4.07
CA GLU A 187 19.69 -67.01 -4.78
C GLU A 187 20.38 -68.37 -4.54
N TYR A 188 20.14 -69.03 -3.39
CA TYR A 188 20.63 -70.41 -3.18
C TYR A 188 19.89 -71.46 -4.01
N PHE A 189 18.71 -71.13 -4.55
CA PHE A 189 17.86 -72.06 -5.31
C PHE A 189 18.07 -72.00 -6.83
N PHE A 190 18.71 -70.96 -7.37
CA PHE A 190 18.79 -70.67 -8.81
C PHE A 190 20.14 -71.00 -9.48
N VAL A 191 21.08 -71.64 -8.78
CA VAL A 191 22.39 -72.02 -9.34
C VAL A 191 22.34 -73.28 -10.23
N GLU A 192 21.22 -74.02 -10.30
CA GLU A 192 21.15 -75.28 -11.06
C GLU A 192 20.53 -75.20 -12.48
N ILE A 193 20.05 -74.04 -12.97
CA ILE A 193 19.33 -74.02 -14.26
C ILE A 193 20.00 -73.04 -15.23
N VAL A 194 21.07 -73.51 -15.87
CA VAL A 194 21.63 -72.92 -17.09
C VAL A 194 21.16 -73.75 -18.29
N ILE A 195 21.12 -73.09 -19.46
CA ILE A 195 21.17 -73.60 -20.84
C ILE A 195 19.82 -73.62 -21.61
N PHE A 196 19.52 -72.55 -22.38
CA PHE A 196 19.51 -72.52 -23.87
C PHE A 196 18.81 -71.24 -24.45
N VAL A 197 19.49 -70.58 -25.39
CA VAL A 197 19.11 -69.46 -26.30
C VAL A 197 18.62 -70.12 -27.63
N PRO A 198 17.77 -69.58 -28.56
CA PRO A 198 17.91 -68.24 -29.19
C PRO A 198 16.71 -67.47 -29.85
N SER A 199 16.97 -66.16 -29.97
CA SER A 199 16.66 -65.08 -30.97
C SER A 199 16.00 -65.33 -32.35
N LYS A 200 15.13 -64.37 -32.77
CA LYS A 200 14.96 -63.67 -34.10
C LYS A 200 13.63 -62.85 -34.05
N ARG A 201 13.46 -61.53 -34.30
CA ARG A 201 13.82 -60.49 -35.31
C ARG A 201 13.08 -60.59 -36.66
N TYR A 202 12.21 -59.61 -37.00
CA TYR A 202 12.01 -59.04 -38.35
C TYR A 202 11.23 -57.69 -38.38
N HIS A 203 11.67 -56.81 -39.31
CA HIS A 203 11.21 -55.46 -39.78
C HIS A 203 9.99 -55.58 -40.75
N SER A 204 9.30 -54.57 -41.33
CA SER A 204 9.25 -53.08 -41.36
C SER A 204 7.99 -52.62 -42.17
N GLU A 205 7.60 -51.33 -42.05
CA GLU A 205 7.05 -50.40 -43.10
C GLU A 205 5.65 -50.71 -43.72
N GLU A 206 4.81 -49.77 -44.23
CA GLU A 206 4.82 -48.31 -44.44
C GLU A 206 3.39 -47.84 -44.83
N ASN A 207 3.15 -46.54 -44.59
CA ASN A 207 2.39 -45.57 -45.41
C ASN A 207 0.84 -45.49 -45.42
N ASP A 208 0.44 -44.36 -44.84
CA ASP A 208 -0.70 -43.44 -45.02
C ASP A 208 -0.89 -43.00 -46.50
N PRO A 209 -2.00 -42.35 -46.90
CA PRO A 209 -2.44 -41.05 -46.36
C PRO A 209 -3.93 -40.92 -45.99
#